data_AF-A0A7D9DUC5-F1
#
_entry.id   AF-A0A7D9DUC5-F1
#
_cell.length_a   1.000
_cell.length_b   1.000
_cell.length_c   1.000
_cell.angle_alpha   90.00
_cell.angle_beta   90.00
_cell.angle_gamma   90.00
#
_symmetry.space_group_name_H-M   'P 1'
#
loop_
_entity.id
_entity.type
_entity.pdbx_description
1 polymer ?
#
loop_
_entity_poly.entity_id
_entity_poly.type
_entity_poly.pdbx_seq_one_letter_code
_entity_poly.pdbx_strand_id
1 'polypeptide(L)'
;MTEIEFQRMTFFVVLSVLTYAATNAATIERRDLESNNWKYHNYEGMTKLLQEFASKYPKITRLYHIGESVQGRKLWVMEISNKPGKHQVGVPEFKYIANMHGNEAVGREVLLKLIKEFCEGYKSDAEIKRLIKTTRIHLMPSMNPDGFELAFNSGTDSKRDWLLGRSNANNVDLNRNFPDQYFGLTSGKPQPETAAVMKWVKSYPFVLSANLHGGSLVANYPYDDTINGESKYSESPDDEIFQALAKTFSENHSTMHLKNPPWPCPEVPAEHFRDGITNGAKWYSVTGGMQDYNYIRSNCFEITVEQGCRKFPPAADLPKYWLENKNPLLAFLDQVHKGVKGVVKDESGQPVKGAKISIKNKRKDVKTAVDGDYWRLLLPGEYDVTASARGYISSTKKAKVEDAPAAQINFVLKKVNSQYKPHEPHQYDQMAHAGDKPGTGVIPGPLFGAGFPEKNTRPSGGGLATSSIMNQGGGNAGWGNYGNVATAGAGDGAVPAQTLQDGPTGMSDEMSNPVGHLETGIDSSPNVGILPSARIEDGLISNYQSETTLPKLNSMTGIDAMGSNSVERFTTTNQASPAMQGGSLDSIAMSSPYESNARDYLDGQYSARNAQLGMG
;
A
#
# COMPACT_ATOMS: atom_id res chain seq x y z
N MET A 1 -9.03 -23.89 -62.57
CA MET A 1 -8.72 -22.93 -61.50
C MET A 1 -7.75 -21.92 -62.07
N THR A 2 -8.11 -20.65 -62.12
CA THR A 2 -7.19 -19.58 -62.55
C THR A 2 -6.17 -19.30 -61.45
N GLU A 3 -5.05 -18.68 -61.80
CA GLU A 3 -4.01 -18.29 -60.82
C GLU A 3 -4.57 -17.37 -59.72
N ILE A 4 -5.52 -16.50 -60.08
CA ILE A 4 -6.25 -15.61 -59.15
C ILE A 4 -7.15 -16.41 -58.20
N GLU A 5 -7.82 -17.47 -58.67
CA GLU A 5 -8.61 -18.36 -57.80
C GLU A 5 -7.73 -19.14 -56.83
N PHE A 6 -6.57 -19.62 -57.28
CA PHE A 6 -5.60 -20.29 -56.41
C PHE A 6 -5.06 -19.34 -55.34
N GLN A 7 -4.60 -18.14 -55.71
CA GLN A 7 -4.13 -17.13 -54.76
C GLN A 7 -5.22 -16.72 -53.75
N ARG A 8 -6.48 -16.56 -54.19
CA ARG A 8 -7.61 -16.30 -53.29
C ARG A 8 -7.85 -17.47 -52.32
N MET A 9 -7.82 -18.70 -52.81
CA MET A 9 -7.98 -19.90 -51.96
C MET A 9 -6.84 -20.01 -50.94
N THR A 10 -5.59 -19.80 -51.36
CA THR A 10 -4.42 -19.74 -50.44
C THR A 10 -4.58 -18.64 -49.41
N PHE A 11 -5.01 -17.43 -49.80
CA PHE A 11 -5.26 -16.33 -48.87
C PHE A 11 -6.35 -16.69 -47.84
N PHE A 12 -7.47 -17.27 -48.27
CA PHE A 12 -8.53 -17.72 -47.35
C PHE A 12 -8.09 -18.85 -46.44
N VAL A 13 -7.30 -19.82 -46.92
CA VAL A 13 -6.75 -20.90 -46.10
C VAL A 13 -5.75 -20.35 -45.08
N VAL A 14 -4.81 -19.50 -45.49
CA VAL A 14 -3.84 -18.86 -44.58
C VAL A 14 -4.56 -18.00 -43.54
N LEU A 15 -5.54 -17.19 -43.94
CA LEU A 15 -6.34 -16.39 -43.02
C LEU A 15 -7.16 -17.27 -42.05
N SER A 16 -7.71 -18.39 -42.53
CA SER A 16 -8.44 -19.37 -41.69
C SER A 16 -7.52 -20.08 -40.70
N VAL A 17 -6.31 -20.46 -41.11
CA VAL A 17 -5.29 -21.07 -40.24
C VAL A 17 -4.77 -20.07 -39.22
N LEU A 18 -4.51 -18.82 -39.62
CA LEU A 18 -4.07 -17.75 -38.71
C LEU A 18 -5.16 -17.38 -37.68
N THR A 19 -6.42 -17.28 -38.11
CA THR A 19 -7.55 -17.03 -37.19
C THR A 19 -7.83 -18.23 -36.29
N TYR A 20 -7.70 -19.46 -36.78
CA TYR A 20 -7.79 -20.68 -35.96
C TYR A 20 -6.63 -20.79 -34.95
N ALA A 21 -5.40 -20.46 -35.35
CA ALA A 21 -4.24 -20.45 -34.46
C ALA A 21 -4.37 -19.36 -33.38
N ALA A 22 -4.76 -18.14 -33.76
CA ALA A 22 -4.97 -17.03 -32.83
C ALA A 22 -6.13 -17.31 -31.84
N THR A 23 -7.24 -17.89 -32.31
CA THR A 23 -8.36 -18.26 -31.43
C THR A 23 -7.98 -19.40 -30.49
N ASN A 24 -7.22 -20.41 -30.93
CA ASN A 24 -6.71 -21.47 -30.05
C ASN A 24 -5.70 -20.95 -29.02
N ALA A 25 -4.76 -20.10 -29.43
CA ALA A 25 -3.79 -19.50 -28.51
C ALA A 25 -4.47 -18.67 -27.40
N ALA A 26 -5.62 -18.06 -27.70
CA ALA A 26 -6.45 -17.34 -26.75
C ALA A 26 -7.43 -18.23 -25.95
N THR A 27 -7.73 -19.45 -26.37
CA THR A 27 -8.41 -20.42 -25.49
C THR A 27 -7.43 -21.15 -24.58
N ILE A 28 -6.17 -21.30 -24.96
CA ILE A 28 -5.13 -21.93 -24.11
C ILE A 28 -4.83 -21.06 -22.89
N GLU A 29 -4.52 -19.76 -23.05
CA GLU A 29 -4.14 -18.91 -21.90
C GLU A 29 -5.26 -18.68 -20.88
N ARG A 30 -6.53 -18.79 -21.29
CA ARG A 30 -7.66 -18.74 -20.35
C ARG A 30 -7.91 -20.05 -19.61
N ARG A 31 -7.44 -21.19 -20.15
CA ARG A 31 -7.44 -22.50 -19.45
C ARG A 31 -6.36 -22.58 -18.39
N ASP A 32 -5.28 -21.80 -18.51
CA ASP A 32 -4.22 -21.73 -17.49
C ASP A 32 -4.70 -21.11 -16.15
N LEU A 33 -5.90 -20.53 -16.11
CA LEU A 33 -6.59 -20.08 -14.89
C LEU A 33 -7.88 -20.88 -14.56
N GLU A 34 -8.04 -22.06 -15.18
CA GLU A 34 -9.02 -23.08 -14.76
C GLU A 34 -8.50 -23.85 -13.53
N SER A 35 -9.39 -24.56 -12.83
CA SER A 35 -9.21 -24.88 -11.40
C SER A 35 -7.94 -25.67 -11.05
N ASN A 36 -7.38 -26.46 -11.98
CA ASN A 36 -6.31 -27.42 -11.70
C ASN A 36 -5.02 -27.20 -12.51
N ASN A 37 -4.97 -26.25 -13.45
CA ASN A 37 -3.86 -26.05 -14.40
C ASN A 37 -3.13 -24.71 -14.22
N TRP A 38 -3.09 -24.18 -13.00
CA TRP A 38 -2.40 -22.92 -12.73
C TRP A 38 -0.90 -23.01 -13.03
N LYS A 39 -0.41 -21.97 -13.70
CA LYS A 39 1.01 -21.73 -13.96
C LYS A 39 1.34 -20.29 -13.64
N TYR A 40 2.63 -20.02 -13.44
CA TYR A 40 3.12 -18.65 -13.38
C TYR A 40 3.15 -18.01 -14.77
N HIS A 41 2.72 -16.75 -14.85
CA HIS A 41 2.71 -15.99 -16.09
C HIS A 41 3.91 -15.04 -16.11
N ASN A 42 4.88 -15.31 -16.98
CA ASN A 42 5.92 -14.33 -17.32
C ASN A 42 5.31 -13.03 -17.88
N TYR A 43 6.10 -11.98 -18.03
CA TYR A 43 5.62 -10.66 -18.45
C TYR A 43 4.85 -10.68 -19.78
N GLU A 44 5.28 -11.51 -20.75
CA GLU A 44 4.59 -11.66 -22.04
C GLU A 44 3.24 -12.35 -21.89
N GLY A 45 3.19 -13.51 -21.23
CA GLY A 45 1.95 -14.24 -20.98
C GLY A 45 0.96 -13.44 -20.12
N MET A 46 1.45 -12.73 -19.09
CA MET A 46 0.64 -11.81 -18.29
C MET A 46 0.08 -10.68 -19.17
N THR A 47 0.92 -10.05 -20.01
CA THR A 47 0.51 -8.96 -20.90
C THR A 47 -0.58 -9.42 -21.87
N LYS A 48 -0.39 -10.58 -22.52
CA LYS A 48 -1.35 -11.14 -23.46
C LYS A 48 -2.67 -11.49 -22.77
N LEU A 49 -2.63 -12.19 -21.64
CA LEU A 49 -3.81 -12.55 -20.84
C LEU A 49 -4.63 -11.30 -20.44
N LEU A 50 -3.97 -10.23 -20.00
CA LEU A 50 -4.61 -8.95 -19.70
C LEU A 50 -5.25 -8.31 -20.94
N GLN A 51 -4.57 -8.32 -22.08
CA GLN A 51 -5.11 -7.81 -23.35
C GLN A 51 -6.32 -8.62 -23.83
N GLU A 52 -6.34 -9.93 -23.60
CA GLU A 52 -7.47 -10.80 -23.91
C GLU A 52 -8.70 -10.51 -23.03
N PHE A 53 -8.52 -10.30 -21.72
CA PHE A 53 -9.62 -9.89 -20.85
C PHE A 53 -10.17 -8.51 -21.20
N ALA A 54 -9.29 -7.56 -21.55
CA ALA A 54 -9.72 -6.25 -22.05
C ALA A 54 -10.54 -6.37 -23.34
N SER A 55 -10.06 -7.16 -24.30
CA SER A 55 -10.69 -7.32 -25.62
C SER A 55 -12.00 -8.10 -25.57
N LYS A 56 -12.14 -9.09 -24.66
CA LYS A 56 -13.34 -9.92 -24.52
C LYS A 56 -14.44 -9.28 -23.65
N TYR A 57 -14.08 -8.40 -22.71
CA TYR A 57 -15.02 -7.78 -21.77
C TYR A 57 -15.07 -6.23 -21.80
N PRO A 58 -14.93 -5.56 -22.98
CA PRO A 58 -14.65 -4.11 -23.08
C PRO A 58 -15.76 -3.19 -22.53
N LYS A 59 -16.96 -3.73 -22.26
CA LYS A 59 -18.05 -2.99 -21.61
C LYS A 59 -17.82 -2.78 -20.10
N ILE A 60 -16.93 -3.56 -19.49
CA ILE A 60 -16.62 -3.51 -18.06
C ILE A 60 -15.13 -3.37 -17.75
N THR A 61 -14.24 -3.64 -18.71
CA THR A 61 -12.78 -3.56 -18.51
C THR A 61 -12.13 -2.43 -19.31
N ARG A 62 -11.00 -1.92 -18.79
CA ARG A 62 -10.04 -1.08 -19.53
C ARG A 62 -8.64 -1.39 -19.06
N LEU A 63 -7.81 -1.97 -19.93
CA LEU A 63 -6.39 -2.14 -19.67
C LEU A 63 -5.64 -0.83 -19.98
N TYR A 64 -4.76 -0.42 -19.08
CA TYR A 64 -3.84 0.71 -19.27
C TYR A 64 -2.52 0.44 -18.53
N HIS A 65 -1.50 1.25 -18.75
CA HIS A 65 -0.27 1.22 -17.97
C HIS A 65 0.00 2.59 -17.34
N ILE A 66 0.67 2.60 -16.18
CA ILE A 66 0.97 3.86 -15.44
C ILE A 66 2.38 4.39 -15.70
N GLY A 67 3.23 3.57 -16.31
CA GLY A 67 4.63 3.81 -16.61
C GLY A 67 5.28 2.52 -17.12
N GLU A 68 6.61 2.53 -17.18
CA GLU A 68 7.44 1.38 -17.54
C GLU A 68 8.49 1.17 -16.44
N SER A 69 8.94 -0.07 -16.27
CA SER A 69 10.03 -0.45 -15.38
C SER A 69 11.39 0.02 -15.90
N VAL A 70 12.45 -0.20 -15.12
CA VAL A 70 13.84 0.04 -15.54
C VAL A 70 14.18 -0.63 -16.89
N GLN A 71 13.70 -1.85 -17.14
CA GLN A 71 13.90 -2.57 -18.40
C GLN A 71 12.78 -2.36 -19.44
N GLY A 72 11.96 -1.31 -19.31
CA GLY A 72 10.94 -0.97 -20.31
C GLY A 72 9.67 -1.83 -20.30
N ARG A 73 9.44 -2.63 -19.24
CA ARG A 73 8.23 -3.45 -19.10
C ARG A 73 7.08 -2.58 -18.58
N LYS A 74 5.92 -2.65 -19.22
CA LYS A 74 4.76 -1.82 -18.88
C LYS A 74 4.17 -2.23 -17.53
N LEU A 75 3.93 -1.23 -16.68
CA LEU A 75 3.29 -1.38 -15.38
C LEU A 75 1.77 -1.40 -15.59
N TRP A 76 1.26 -2.57 -16.00
CA TRP A 76 -0.13 -2.79 -16.38
C TRP A 76 -1.11 -2.70 -15.21
N VAL A 77 -2.27 -2.11 -15.48
CA VAL A 77 -3.41 -2.02 -14.58
C VAL A 77 -4.68 -2.39 -15.34
N MET A 78 -5.44 -3.35 -14.82
CA MET A 78 -6.79 -3.65 -15.28
C MET A 78 -7.79 -2.81 -14.50
N GLU A 79 -8.42 -1.86 -15.16
CA GLU A 79 -9.62 -1.18 -14.64
C GLU A 79 -10.85 -2.08 -14.84
N ILE A 80 -11.68 -2.23 -13.82
CA ILE A 80 -12.97 -2.93 -13.88
C ILE A 80 -14.06 -2.05 -13.26
N SER A 81 -15.09 -1.71 -14.05
CA SER A 81 -16.22 -0.85 -13.63
C SER A 81 -17.37 -0.92 -14.63
N ASN A 82 -18.58 -0.52 -14.26
CA ASN A 82 -19.71 -0.38 -15.18
C ASN A 82 -19.57 0.78 -16.19
N LYS A 83 -18.59 1.68 -16.03
CA LYS A 83 -18.23 2.73 -17.00
C LYS A 83 -16.70 2.90 -17.06
N PRO A 84 -15.98 1.96 -17.68
CA PRO A 84 -14.52 2.01 -17.73
C PRO A 84 -14.02 3.29 -18.44
N GLY A 85 -12.90 3.82 -17.98
CA GLY A 85 -12.30 5.08 -18.39
C GLY A 85 -12.83 6.33 -17.65
N LYS A 86 -14.01 6.29 -17.03
CA LYS A 86 -14.67 7.48 -16.48
C LYS A 86 -14.97 7.38 -14.97
N HIS A 87 -14.49 8.36 -14.20
CA HIS A 87 -14.90 8.55 -12.81
C HIS A 87 -16.40 8.89 -12.72
N GLN A 88 -17.07 8.42 -11.67
CA GLN A 88 -18.49 8.65 -11.45
C GLN A 88 -18.72 9.16 -10.04
N VAL A 89 -19.39 10.31 -9.93
CA VAL A 89 -19.61 11.00 -8.65
C VAL A 89 -20.23 10.06 -7.60
N GLY A 90 -19.55 9.88 -6.47
CA GLY A 90 -19.96 9.05 -5.35
C GLY A 90 -19.68 7.54 -5.49
N VAL A 91 -19.11 7.09 -6.62
CA VAL A 91 -18.53 5.74 -6.84
C VAL A 91 -17.05 5.78 -6.42
N PRO A 92 -16.66 5.08 -5.34
CA PRO A 92 -15.28 5.08 -4.89
C PRO A 92 -14.33 4.39 -5.88
N GLU A 93 -13.10 4.89 -5.94
CA GLU A 93 -11.97 4.24 -6.59
C GLU A 93 -11.25 3.32 -5.59
N PHE A 94 -11.04 2.07 -5.97
CA PHE A 94 -10.35 1.03 -5.19
C PHE A 94 -9.14 0.51 -5.98
N LYS A 95 -8.05 0.10 -5.30
CA LYS A 95 -6.94 -0.58 -5.99
C LYS A 95 -6.35 -1.78 -5.23
N TYR A 96 -5.93 -2.81 -5.96
CA TYR A 96 -4.95 -3.77 -5.46
C TYR A 96 -3.64 -3.64 -6.26
N ILE A 97 -2.52 -3.75 -5.56
CA ILE A 97 -1.18 -3.85 -6.15
C ILE A 97 -0.58 -5.17 -5.68
N ALA A 98 0.12 -5.91 -6.54
CA ALA A 98 0.88 -7.08 -6.13
C ALA A 98 2.31 -7.04 -6.67
N ASN A 99 3.16 -7.91 -6.11
CA ASN A 99 4.44 -8.28 -6.70
C ASN A 99 5.32 -7.02 -6.93
N MET A 100 5.40 -6.16 -5.91
CA MET A 100 6.37 -5.06 -5.84
C MET A 100 7.76 -5.56 -5.42
N HIS A 101 7.80 -6.68 -4.68
CA HIS A 101 8.95 -7.57 -4.70
C HIS A 101 8.72 -8.63 -5.76
N GLY A 102 9.64 -8.74 -6.71
CA GLY A 102 9.43 -9.57 -7.90
C GLY A 102 9.36 -11.06 -7.60
N ASN A 103 10.04 -11.53 -6.54
CA ASN A 103 9.98 -12.92 -6.10
C ASN A 103 8.79 -13.26 -5.18
N GLU A 104 7.98 -12.27 -4.80
CA GLU A 104 6.75 -12.47 -4.02
C GLU A 104 5.58 -12.59 -5.02
N ALA A 105 5.39 -13.82 -5.51
CA ALA A 105 4.69 -14.12 -6.76
C ALA A 105 3.21 -14.48 -6.59
N VAL A 106 2.76 -14.91 -5.40
CA VAL A 106 1.38 -15.36 -5.16
C VAL A 106 0.36 -14.28 -5.53
N GLY A 107 0.57 -13.04 -5.05
CA GLY A 107 -0.33 -11.92 -5.29
C GLY A 107 -0.52 -11.59 -6.78
N ARG A 108 0.51 -11.81 -7.62
CA ARG A 108 0.44 -11.59 -9.08
C ARG A 108 -0.61 -12.51 -9.71
N GLU A 109 -0.46 -13.81 -9.50
CA GLU A 109 -1.32 -14.83 -10.09
C GLU A 109 -2.75 -14.77 -9.49
N VAL A 110 -2.85 -14.48 -8.19
CA VAL A 110 -4.13 -14.28 -7.50
C VAL A 110 -4.89 -13.06 -8.06
N LEU A 111 -4.21 -11.96 -8.42
CA LEU A 111 -4.87 -10.83 -9.08
C LEU A 111 -5.26 -11.12 -10.54
N LEU A 112 -4.46 -11.89 -11.29
CA LEU A 112 -4.85 -12.35 -12.64
C LEU A 112 -6.10 -13.22 -12.60
N LYS A 113 -6.20 -14.10 -11.60
CA LYS A 113 -7.42 -14.87 -11.35
C LYS A 113 -8.60 -13.98 -10.92
N LEU A 114 -8.39 -13.02 -10.04
CA LEU A 114 -9.45 -12.08 -9.62
C LEU A 114 -10.02 -11.31 -10.82
N ILE A 115 -9.18 -10.89 -11.78
CA ILE A 115 -9.61 -10.29 -13.05
C ILE A 115 -10.51 -11.25 -13.84
N LYS A 116 -10.13 -12.53 -13.96
CA LYS A 116 -10.95 -13.56 -14.64
C LYS A 116 -12.33 -13.69 -14.01
N GLU A 117 -12.39 -13.77 -12.69
CA GLU A 117 -13.64 -13.95 -11.95
C GLU A 117 -14.56 -12.73 -12.10
N PHE A 118 -14.04 -11.51 -11.99
CA PHE A 118 -14.82 -10.30 -12.27
C PHE A 118 -15.38 -10.29 -13.71
N CYS A 119 -14.56 -10.68 -14.69
CA CYS A 119 -14.96 -10.70 -16.09
C CYS A 119 -16.05 -11.75 -16.38
N GLU A 120 -15.86 -12.99 -15.92
CA GLU A 120 -16.77 -14.11 -16.20
C GLU A 120 -18.02 -14.06 -15.31
N GLY A 121 -17.86 -13.73 -14.03
CA GLY A 121 -18.93 -13.62 -13.05
C GLY A 121 -19.89 -12.45 -13.31
N TYR A 122 -19.50 -11.40 -14.04
CA TYR A 122 -20.33 -10.21 -14.27
C TYR A 122 -21.76 -10.50 -14.79
N LYS A 123 -21.98 -11.61 -15.50
CA LYS A 123 -23.32 -11.99 -15.98
C LYS A 123 -24.12 -12.79 -14.93
N SER A 124 -23.49 -13.73 -14.24
CA SER A 124 -24.11 -14.77 -13.41
C SER A 124 -24.08 -14.48 -11.90
N ASP A 125 -23.02 -13.85 -11.42
CA ASP A 125 -22.77 -13.60 -9.99
C ASP A 125 -23.32 -12.22 -9.58
N ALA A 126 -24.16 -12.21 -8.53
CA ALA A 126 -24.83 -11.01 -8.07
C ALA A 126 -23.92 -10.06 -7.28
N GLU A 127 -22.93 -10.60 -6.55
CA GLU A 127 -21.98 -9.81 -5.77
C GLU A 127 -20.95 -9.15 -6.69
N ILE A 128 -20.36 -9.91 -7.61
CA ILE A 128 -19.46 -9.39 -8.64
C ILE A 128 -20.13 -8.29 -9.47
N LYS A 129 -21.40 -8.51 -9.88
CA LYS A 129 -22.20 -7.51 -10.61
C LYS A 129 -22.50 -6.27 -9.77
N ARG A 130 -22.71 -6.41 -8.45
CA ARG A 130 -22.86 -5.29 -7.51
C ARG A 130 -21.56 -4.50 -7.44
N LEU A 131 -20.43 -5.14 -7.15
CA LEU A 131 -19.12 -4.50 -7.00
C LEU A 131 -18.70 -3.74 -8.27
N ILE A 132 -18.86 -4.34 -9.46
CA ILE A 132 -18.60 -3.65 -10.75
C ILE A 132 -19.52 -2.44 -10.96
N LYS A 133 -20.74 -2.47 -10.41
CA LYS A 133 -21.71 -1.36 -10.50
C LYS A 133 -21.43 -0.24 -9.49
N THR A 134 -20.95 -0.57 -8.28
CA THR A 134 -20.82 0.35 -7.15
C THR A 134 -19.39 0.83 -6.89
N THR A 135 -18.39 0.20 -7.48
CA THR A 135 -16.96 0.51 -7.31
C THR A 135 -16.28 0.68 -8.67
N ARG A 136 -15.22 1.48 -8.71
CA ARG A 136 -14.26 1.49 -9.81
C ARG A 136 -12.96 0.87 -9.34
N ILE A 137 -12.70 -0.35 -9.82
CA ILE A 137 -11.69 -1.27 -9.30
C ILE A 137 -10.48 -1.20 -10.21
N HIS A 138 -9.27 -1.09 -9.65
CA HIS A 138 -8.03 -1.11 -10.42
C HIS A 138 -7.08 -2.18 -9.88
N LEU A 139 -6.72 -3.15 -10.72
CA LEU A 139 -5.89 -4.29 -10.33
C LEU A 139 -4.54 -4.22 -11.06
N MET A 140 -3.44 -4.09 -10.31
CA MET A 140 -2.07 -4.13 -10.80
C MET A 140 -1.42 -5.46 -10.39
N PRO A 141 -1.31 -6.45 -11.29
CA PRO A 141 -0.73 -7.77 -10.94
C PRO A 141 0.77 -7.72 -10.66
N SER A 142 1.51 -6.75 -11.19
CA SER A 142 2.95 -6.62 -10.95
C SER A 142 3.40 -5.17 -11.01
N MET A 143 3.91 -4.68 -9.87
CA MET A 143 4.63 -3.41 -9.80
C MET A 143 6.12 -3.56 -10.16
N ASN A 144 6.71 -4.74 -9.93
CA ASN A 144 8.11 -5.05 -10.26
C ASN A 144 8.21 -6.23 -11.25
N PRO A 145 7.86 -6.02 -12.53
CA PRO A 145 7.94 -7.07 -13.55
C PRO A 145 9.39 -7.49 -13.83
N ASP A 146 10.38 -6.62 -13.58
CA ASP A 146 11.79 -6.92 -13.83
C ASP A 146 12.36 -7.90 -12.81
N GLY A 147 12.12 -7.66 -11.52
CA GLY A 147 12.47 -8.59 -10.45
C GLY A 147 11.71 -9.92 -10.60
N PHE A 148 10.47 -9.89 -11.08
CA PHE A 148 9.70 -11.12 -11.35
C PHE A 148 10.38 -11.97 -12.43
N GLU A 149 10.78 -11.38 -13.56
CA GLU A 149 11.48 -12.15 -14.60
C GLU A 149 12.81 -12.73 -14.08
N LEU A 150 13.53 -12.00 -13.22
CA LEU A 150 14.76 -12.53 -12.60
C LEU A 150 14.48 -13.75 -11.72
N ALA A 151 13.46 -13.69 -10.85
CA ALA A 151 13.06 -14.81 -9.97
C ALA A 151 12.40 -15.98 -10.71
N PHE A 152 11.65 -15.70 -11.77
CA PHE A 152 10.98 -16.71 -12.59
C PHE A 152 12.00 -17.55 -13.38
N ASN A 153 12.99 -16.89 -13.99
CA ASN A 153 14.00 -17.53 -14.83
C ASN A 153 15.17 -18.18 -14.03
N SER A 154 15.26 -17.97 -12.71
CA SER A 154 16.36 -18.51 -11.88
C SER A 154 16.29 -20.02 -11.57
N GLY A 155 15.33 -20.74 -12.14
CA GLY A 155 15.21 -22.20 -12.03
C GLY A 155 14.09 -22.72 -11.14
N THR A 156 14.23 -23.97 -10.72
CA THR A 156 13.17 -24.79 -10.09
C THR A 156 12.71 -24.29 -8.72
N ASP A 157 11.44 -24.50 -8.40
CA ASP A 157 10.75 -24.02 -7.18
C ASP A 157 11.48 -24.32 -5.86
N SER A 158 12.25 -25.40 -5.78
CA SER A 158 13.04 -25.80 -4.59
C SER A 158 14.41 -25.11 -4.44
N LYS A 159 14.79 -24.25 -5.40
CA LYS A 159 16.09 -23.56 -5.45
C LYS A 159 16.00 -22.03 -5.61
N ARG A 160 14.79 -21.45 -5.60
CA ARG A 160 14.63 -20.00 -5.67
C ARG A 160 15.10 -19.35 -4.36
N ASP A 161 16.09 -18.48 -4.49
CA ASP A 161 16.66 -17.68 -3.41
C ASP A 161 15.62 -16.67 -2.86
N TRP A 162 15.62 -16.49 -1.55
CA TRP A 162 14.74 -15.60 -0.78
C TRP A 162 14.87 -14.11 -1.17
N LEU A 163 16.00 -13.71 -1.74
CA LEU A 163 16.31 -12.34 -2.15
C LEU A 163 16.38 -12.15 -3.68
N LEU A 164 16.69 -13.20 -4.44
CA LEU A 164 16.84 -13.10 -5.90
C LEU A 164 15.54 -12.65 -6.57
N GLY A 165 15.59 -11.52 -7.27
CA GLY A 165 14.41 -10.90 -7.90
C GLY A 165 13.49 -10.14 -6.95
N ARG A 166 13.86 -9.96 -5.66
CA ARG A 166 13.11 -9.08 -4.74
C ARG A 166 13.14 -7.62 -5.22
N SER A 167 14.34 -7.07 -5.41
CA SER A 167 14.57 -5.69 -5.87
C SER A 167 14.13 -5.46 -7.32
N ASN A 168 14.07 -4.20 -7.77
CA ASN A 168 13.95 -3.89 -9.20
C ASN A 168 15.29 -4.12 -9.94
N ALA A 169 15.35 -3.88 -11.26
CA ALA A 169 16.57 -4.14 -12.05
C ALA A 169 17.79 -3.26 -11.67
N ASN A 170 17.59 -2.15 -10.96
CA ASN A 170 18.67 -1.34 -10.38
C ASN A 170 19.11 -1.84 -8.99
N ASN A 171 18.63 -3.02 -8.58
CA ASN A 171 18.82 -3.61 -7.25
C ASN A 171 18.32 -2.72 -6.08
N VAL A 172 17.24 -1.95 -6.31
CA VAL A 172 16.58 -1.15 -5.25
C VAL A 172 15.32 -1.87 -4.75
N ASP A 173 15.17 -1.98 -3.43
CA ASP A 173 13.91 -2.41 -2.79
C ASP A 173 12.86 -1.29 -2.94
N LEU A 174 11.83 -1.55 -3.75
CA LEU A 174 10.77 -0.57 -4.04
C LEU A 174 9.95 -0.23 -2.79
N ASN A 175 9.86 -1.13 -1.80
CA ASN A 175 9.19 -0.89 -0.53
C ASN A 175 10.11 -0.25 0.52
N ARG A 176 11.21 0.38 0.08
CA ARG A 176 12.04 1.33 0.83
C ARG A 176 12.31 2.62 0.06
N ASN A 177 11.63 2.83 -1.08
CA ASN A 177 11.97 3.87 -2.05
C ASN A 177 10.92 5.01 -2.15
N PHE A 178 9.79 4.91 -1.44
CA PHE A 178 8.80 5.99 -1.39
C PHE A 178 9.26 7.12 -0.43
N PRO A 179 8.80 8.37 -0.60
CA PRO A 179 9.07 9.45 0.35
C PRO A 179 8.37 9.25 1.69
N ASP A 180 9.17 9.13 2.74
CA ASP A 180 8.74 8.83 4.10
C ASP A 180 8.11 10.04 4.84
N GLN A 181 7.65 9.85 6.07
CA GLN A 181 7.07 10.87 6.95
C GLN A 181 8.01 11.33 8.08
N TYR A 182 8.92 10.48 8.55
CA TYR A 182 9.90 10.77 9.59
C TYR A 182 11.31 10.97 9.00
N PHE A 183 11.69 10.19 8.00
CA PHE A 183 13.04 10.18 7.44
C PHE A 183 13.14 10.93 6.11
N GLY A 184 14.05 11.91 6.03
CA GLY A 184 14.26 12.70 4.81
C GLY A 184 15.01 11.95 3.69
N LEU A 185 15.63 10.82 4.00
CA LEU A 185 16.36 9.96 3.08
C LEU A 185 15.74 8.56 3.09
N THR A 186 15.41 8.04 1.91
CA THR A 186 14.98 6.66 1.68
C THR A 186 15.94 6.01 0.68
N SER A 187 15.64 4.83 0.12
CA SER A 187 16.56 4.09 -0.77
C SER A 187 16.79 4.77 -2.13
N GLY A 188 17.52 5.89 -2.13
CA GLY A 188 17.90 6.66 -3.31
C GLY A 188 16.76 7.51 -3.89
N LYS A 189 16.93 7.93 -5.16
CA LYS A 189 15.87 8.62 -5.90
C LYS A 189 14.72 7.65 -6.21
N PRO A 190 13.46 8.14 -6.34
CA PRO A 190 12.35 7.31 -6.79
C PRO A 190 12.68 6.59 -8.10
N GLN A 191 12.60 5.26 -8.07
CA GLN A 191 12.76 4.39 -9.23
C GLN A 191 11.61 4.60 -10.23
N PRO A 192 11.75 4.18 -11.51
CA PRO A 192 10.67 4.31 -12.50
C PRO A 192 9.33 3.74 -12.01
N GLU A 193 9.37 2.58 -11.35
CA GLU A 193 8.20 1.91 -10.79
C GLU A 193 7.54 2.74 -9.66
N THR A 194 8.34 3.16 -8.68
CA THR A 194 7.92 4.03 -7.58
C THR A 194 7.35 5.35 -8.09
N ALA A 195 8.03 6.02 -9.02
CA ALA A 195 7.60 7.29 -9.59
C ALA A 195 6.27 7.17 -10.35
N ALA A 196 6.09 6.07 -11.09
CA ALA A 196 4.84 5.76 -11.77
C ALA A 196 3.68 5.57 -10.76
N VAL A 197 3.89 4.76 -9.71
CA VAL A 197 2.87 4.55 -8.66
C VAL A 197 2.58 5.84 -7.89
N MET A 198 3.60 6.62 -7.52
CA MET A 198 3.44 7.93 -6.87
C MET A 198 2.59 8.91 -7.71
N LYS A 199 2.74 8.88 -9.04
CA LYS A 199 1.91 9.66 -9.99
C LYS A 199 0.49 9.10 -10.08
N TRP A 200 0.35 7.78 -10.14
CA TRP A 200 -0.94 7.10 -10.24
C TRP A 200 -1.83 7.31 -9.02
N VAL A 201 -1.27 7.19 -7.81
CA VAL A 201 -1.95 7.50 -6.52
C VAL A 201 -2.50 8.93 -6.49
N LYS A 202 -1.88 9.87 -7.20
CA LYS A 202 -2.34 11.26 -7.33
C LYS A 202 -3.34 11.49 -8.48
N SER A 203 -3.49 10.52 -9.38
CA SER A 203 -4.29 10.64 -10.62
C SER A 203 -5.74 10.23 -10.45
N TYR A 204 -6.05 9.41 -9.44
CA TYR A 204 -7.39 8.94 -9.10
C TYR A 204 -7.69 9.18 -7.61
N PRO A 205 -8.94 9.50 -7.23
CA PRO A 205 -9.33 9.65 -5.82
C PRO A 205 -9.47 8.29 -5.12
N PHE A 206 -8.39 7.52 -5.02
CA PHE A 206 -8.35 6.23 -4.34
C PHE A 206 -8.75 6.35 -2.87
N VAL A 207 -9.64 5.46 -2.44
CA VAL A 207 -10.23 5.43 -1.09
C VAL A 207 -9.61 4.33 -0.24
N LEU A 208 -9.58 3.10 -0.76
CA LEU A 208 -9.07 1.91 -0.09
C LEU A 208 -8.16 1.12 -1.04
N SER A 209 -7.18 0.43 -0.46
CA SER A 209 -6.19 -0.37 -1.17
C SER A 209 -5.61 -1.47 -0.31
N ALA A 210 -5.09 -2.52 -0.94
CA ALA A 210 -4.00 -3.28 -0.35
C ALA A 210 -2.87 -3.51 -1.35
N ASN A 211 -1.66 -3.65 -0.83
CA ASN A 211 -0.53 -4.21 -1.56
C ASN A 211 -0.29 -5.66 -1.09
N LEU A 212 0.07 -6.55 -2.02
CA LEU A 212 0.08 -8.00 -1.80
C LEU A 212 1.50 -8.57 -1.89
N HIS A 213 1.92 -9.25 -0.82
CA HIS A 213 3.27 -9.70 -0.49
C HIS A 213 3.33 -11.20 -0.18
N GLY A 214 4.54 -11.71 0.04
CA GLY A 214 4.78 -13.05 0.55
C GLY A 214 6.06 -13.14 1.38
N GLY A 215 6.12 -14.15 2.25
CA GLY A 215 7.17 -14.34 3.25
C GLY A 215 6.60 -14.56 4.65
N SER A 216 5.39 -14.09 4.91
CA SER A 216 4.61 -14.35 6.14
C SER A 216 3.15 -14.70 5.80
N LEU A 217 2.27 -14.82 6.79
CA LEU A 217 0.81 -14.90 6.59
C LEU A 217 0.09 -13.99 7.61
N VAL A 218 -0.08 -12.71 7.26
CA VAL A 218 -0.59 -11.66 8.15
C VAL A 218 -1.14 -10.46 7.36
N ALA A 219 -2.16 -9.78 7.89
CA ALA A 219 -2.58 -8.47 7.42
C ALA A 219 -1.86 -7.36 8.24
N ASN A 220 -0.87 -6.73 7.60
CA ASN A 220 -0.05 -5.64 8.14
C ASN A 220 -0.73 -4.28 7.88
N TYR A 221 -0.70 -3.37 8.86
CA TYR A 221 -1.35 -2.05 8.74
C TYR A 221 -0.50 -0.90 9.32
N PRO A 222 -0.76 0.36 8.90
CA PRO A 222 0.02 1.53 9.32
C PRO A 222 0.09 1.80 10.83
N TYR A 223 1.14 2.48 11.31
CA TYR A 223 2.34 2.84 10.55
C TYR A 223 3.38 1.71 10.48
N ASP A 224 4.14 1.72 9.38
CA ASP A 224 5.22 0.78 9.09
C ASP A 224 6.52 1.15 9.82
N ASP A 225 6.73 2.41 10.22
CA ASP A 225 7.88 2.83 11.03
C ASP A 225 7.52 3.79 12.18
N THR A 226 8.53 4.13 12.98
CA THR A 226 8.45 5.12 14.07
C THR A 226 9.42 6.27 13.82
N ILE A 227 9.20 7.41 14.49
CA ILE A 227 10.08 8.59 14.44
C ILE A 227 11.56 8.31 14.78
N ASN A 228 11.86 7.21 15.47
CA ASN A 228 13.21 6.78 15.84
C ASN A 228 13.70 5.54 15.06
N GLY A 229 12.89 4.97 14.16
CA GLY A 229 13.21 3.72 13.44
C GLY A 229 13.18 2.46 14.31
N GLU A 230 12.60 2.55 15.52
CA GLU A 230 12.46 1.42 16.45
C GLU A 230 11.27 0.53 16.07
N SER A 231 11.45 -0.79 16.19
CA SER A 231 10.37 -1.78 16.03
C SER A 231 9.41 -1.77 17.23
N LYS A 232 8.50 -0.80 17.26
CA LYS A 232 7.48 -0.59 18.30
C LYS A 232 6.16 -0.18 17.67
N TYR A 233 5.06 -0.32 18.42
CA TYR A 233 3.73 0.05 17.93
C TYR A 233 3.65 1.54 17.55
N SER A 234 3.28 1.81 16.30
CA SER A 234 3.23 3.16 15.73
C SER A 234 1.81 3.51 15.31
N GLU A 235 1.06 4.08 16.25
CA GLU A 235 -0.39 4.35 16.11
C GLU A 235 -0.68 5.45 15.07
N SER A 236 -1.54 5.14 14.10
CA SER A 236 -2.02 6.14 13.14
C SER A 236 -3.27 6.88 13.66
N PRO A 237 -3.61 8.08 13.15
CA PRO A 237 -4.86 8.78 13.51
C PRO A 237 -6.17 8.03 13.18
N ASP A 238 -6.07 6.90 12.49
CA ASP A 238 -7.15 6.02 12.04
C ASP A 238 -6.84 4.54 12.34
N ASP A 239 -6.07 4.30 13.40
CA ASP A 239 -5.62 2.97 13.82
C ASP A 239 -6.78 1.98 14.00
N GLU A 240 -7.92 2.42 14.55
CA GLU A 240 -9.04 1.54 14.83
C GLU A 240 -9.74 1.03 13.56
N ILE A 241 -9.81 1.85 12.51
CA ILE A 241 -10.35 1.43 11.21
C ILE A 241 -9.30 0.61 10.43
N PHE A 242 -8.00 0.89 10.58
CA PHE A 242 -6.94 0.04 10.02
C PHE A 242 -6.94 -1.37 10.62
N GLN A 243 -7.09 -1.50 11.95
CA GLN A 243 -7.27 -2.79 12.61
C GLN A 243 -8.49 -3.55 12.06
N ALA A 244 -9.64 -2.89 11.89
CA ALA A 244 -10.84 -3.52 11.33
C ALA A 244 -10.70 -3.92 9.84
N LEU A 245 -10.01 -3.11 9.05
CA LEU A 245 -9.67 -3.40 7.65
C LEU A 245 -8.76 -4.63 7.54
N ALA A 246 -7.70 -4.71 8.37
CA ALA A 246 -6.81 -5.85 8.44
C ALA A 246 -7.54 -7.13 8.93
N LYS A 247 -8.40 -7.00 9.95
CA LYS A 247 -9.26 -8.10 10.43
C LYS A 247 -10.22 -8.60 9.37
N THR A 248 -10.83 -7.71 8.59
CA THR A 248 -11.70 -8.11 7.48
C THR A 248 -10.99 -9.06 6.53
N PHE A 249 -9.70 -8.82 6.22
CA PHE A 249 -8.91 -9.74 5.42
C PHE A 249 -8.58 -11.03 6.19
N SER A 250 -8.04 -10.92 7.40
CA SER A 250 -7.59 -12.06 8.20
C SER A 250 -8.70 -13.06 8.56
N GLU A 251 -9.84 -12.56 9.02
CA GLU A 251 -10.99 -13.35 9.49
C GLU A 251 -11.74 -14.02 8.32
N ASN A 252 -11.63 -13.49 7.09
CA ASN A 252 -12.17 -14.14 5.88
C ASN A 252 -11.17 -15.11 5.21
N HIS A 253 -9.87 -15.04 5.54
CA HIS A 253 -8.87 -16.00 5.08
C HIS A 253 -8.96 -17.32 5.86
N SER A 254 -8.73 -18.45 5.19
CA SER A 254 -8.89 -19.81 5.74
C SER A 254 -8.16 -20.05 7.07
N THR A 255 -6.98 -19.45 7.22
CA THR A 255 -5.99 -19.79 8.27
C THR A 255 -5.25 -18.59 8.84
N MET A 256 -5.51 -17.34 8.41
CA MET A 256 -4.72 -16.17 8.84
C MET A 256 -5.11 -15.71 10.25
N HIS A 257 -6.41 -15.72 10.58
CA HIS A 257 -6.91 -15.32 11.90
C HIS A 257 -6.64 -16.33 13.03
N LEU A 258 -6.18 -17.54 12.70
CA LEU A 258 -6.02 -18.62 13.66
C LEU A 258 -4.84 -18.34 14.60
N LYS A 259 -4.97 -18.74 15.87
CA LYS A 259 -3.94 -18.48 16.90
C LYS A 259 -2.68 -19.35 16.75
N ASN A 260 -2.86 -20.64 16.46
CA ASN A 260 -1.78 -21.64 16.32
C ASN A 260 -1.96 -22.53 15.05
N PRO A 261 -2.15 -21.98 13.85
CA PRO A 261 -2.34 -22.77 12.64
C PRO A 261 -1.01 -23.37 12.12
N PRO A 262 -1.05 -24.34 11.19
CA PRO A 262 0.13 -24.97 10.62
C PRO A 262 0.81 -24.09 9.56
N TRP A 263 1.11 -22.82 9.89
CA TRP A 263 1.87 -21.93 9.00
C TRP A 263 3.29 -22.49 8.80
N PRO A 264 3.72 -22.83 7.58
CA PRO A 264 5.09 -23.26 7.31
C PRO A 264 6.02 -22.03 7.19
N CYS A 265 6.02 -21.18 8.22
CA CYS A 265 6.76 -19.93 8.31
C CYS A 265 7.95 -20.11 9.27
N PRO A 266 9.07 -20.75 8.84
CA PRO A 266 10.18 -21.09 9.73
C PRO A 266 10.89 -19.88 10.35
N GLU A 267 10.74 -18.69 9.76
CA GLU A 267 11.34 -17.44 10.23
C GLU A 267 10.45 -16.65 11.21
N VAL A 268 9.18 -17.06 11.39
CA VAL A 268 8.21 -16.35 12.25
C VAL A 268 8.03 -17.11 13.57
N PRO A 269 8.29 -16.50 14.74
CA PRO A 269 8.05 -17.14 16.04
C PRO A 269 6.61 -17.63 16.20
N ALA A 270 6.43 -18.77 16.87
CA ALA A 270 5.14 -19.46 16.99
C ALA A 270 4.03 -18.67 17.73
N GLU A 271 4.34 -17.53 18.35
CA GLU A 271 3.40 -16.66 19.06
C GLU A 271 3.11 -15.33 18.34
N HIS A 272 3.19 -15.28 17.00
CA HIS A 272 3.05 -14.02 16.25
C HIS A 272 1.74 -13.88 15.46
N PHE A 273 1.24 -12.64 15.51
CA PHE A 273 0.00 -12.13 14.88
C PHE A 273 -1.30 -12.65 15.53
N ARG A 274 -1.61 -12.10 16.71
CA ARG A 274 -2.95 -12.22 17.30
C ARG A 274 -4.00 -11.74 16.30
N ASP A 275 -5.05 -12.54 16.12
CA ASP A 275 -6.14 -12.32 15.17
C ASP A 275 -5.65 -12.21 13.70
N GLY A 276 -4.43 -12.65 13.39
CA GLY A 276 -3.82 -12.60 12.06
C GLY A 276 -3.49 -11.22 11.52
N ILE A 277 -3.34 -10.22 12.41
CA ILE A 277 -3.02 -8.83 12.04
C ILE A 277 -1.75 -8.34 12.74
N THR A 278 -1.10 -7.32 12.18
CA THR A 278 -0.04 -6.56 12.87
C THR A 278 0.02 -5.11 12.45
N ASN A 279 0.35 -4.22 13.39
CA ASN A 279 0.91 -2.92 13.05
C ASN A 279 2.33 -3.14 12.51
N GLY A 280 2.70 -2.47 11.41
CA GLY A 280 3.96 -2.73 10.72
C GLY A 280 5.18 -2.46 11.56
N ALA A 281 5.28 -1.26 12.13
CA ALA A 281 6.39 -0.89 13.00
C ALA A 281 6.54 -1.83 14.21
N LYS A 282 5.44 -2.34 14.77
CA LYS A 282 5.49 -3.35 15.85
C LYS A 282 6.09 -4.69 15.41
N TRP A 283 5.89 -5.09 14.15
CA TRP A 283 6.48 -6.31 13.62
C TRP A 283 7.97 -6.08 13.32
N TYR A 284 8.29 -5.11 12.47
CA TYR A 284 9.63 -4.55 12.30
C TYR A 284 9.54 -3.21 11.57
N SER A 285 10.40 -2.24 11.91
CA SER A 285 10.35 -0.89 11.31
C SER A 285 10.69 -0.91 9.80
N VAL A 286 9.83 -0.27 8.99
CA VAL A 286 9.93 -0.19 7.52
C VAL A 286 9.76 1.25 7.04
N THR A 287 10.88 1.96 6.93
CA THR A 287 10.93 3.35 6.42
C THR A 287 10.84 3.39 4.89
N GLY A 288 10.09 4.35 4.36
CA GLY A 288 9.96 4.56 2.90
C GLY A 288 9.06 3.54 2.19
N GLY A 289 8.14 2.91 2.94
CA GLY A 289 7.16 1.95 2.43
C GLY A 289 6.04 2.59 1.60
N MET A 290 5.44 1.81 0.71
CA MET A 290 4.32 2.26 -0.15
C MET A 290 3.01 2.47 0.64
N GLN A 291 2.78 1.62 1.64
CA GLN A 291 1.57 1.62 2.46
C GLN A 291 1.37 2.99 3.15
N ASP A 292 2.38 3.44 3.88
CA ASP A 292 2.34 4.71 4.61
C ASP A 292 2.38 5.92 3.66
N TYR A 293 3.08 5.83 2.53
CA TYR A 293 3.02 6.86 1.48
C TYR A 293 1.58 7.11 1.00
N ASN A 294 0.77 6.05 0.80
CA ASN A 294 -0.63 6.20 0.41
C ASN A 294 -1.41 7.01 1.46
N TYR A 295 -1.32 6.63 2.72
CA TYR A 295 -2.08 7.27 3.79
C TYR A 295 -1.58 8.69 4.11
N ILE A 296 -0.26 8.96 4.04
CA ILE A 296 0.29 10.29 4.33
C ILE A 296 0.12 11.26 3.16
N ARG A 297 0.29 10.80 1.91
CA ARG A 297 0.33 11.68 0.72
C ARG A 297 -0.97 11.72 -0.10
N SER A 298 -1.98 10.92 0.25
CA SER A 298 -3.28 10.88 -0.45
C SER A 298 -4.48 10.73 0.50
N ASN A 299 -5.67 10.42 -0.04
CA ASN A 299 -6.84 10.00 0.74
C ASN A 299 -6.88 8.47 0.99
N CYS A 300 -6.04 7.71 0.29
CA CYS A 300 -6.13 6.26 0.23
C CYS A 300 -5.61 5.60 1.50
N PHE A 301 -6.44 4.75 2.08
CA PHE A 301 -6.08 3.82 3.13
C PHE A 301 -5.49 2.59 2.46
N GLU A 302 -4.24 2.24 2.76
CA GLU A 302 -3.61 1.03 2.25
C GLU A 302 -3.16 0.14 3.41
N ILE A 303 -3.38 -1.17 3.27
CA ILE A 303 -2.75 -2.20 4.12
C ILE A 303 -1.81 -3.06 3.27
N THR A 304 -0.89 -3.74 3.93
CA THR A 304 0.03 -4.71 3.32
C THR A 304 -0.43 -6.11 3.70
N VAL A 305 -0.59 -7.02 2.73
CA VAL A 305 -1.09 -8.38 2.98
C VAL A 305 -0.06 -9.40 2.57
N GLU A 306 0.49 -10.09 3.56
CA GLU A 306 1.38 -11.23 3.41
C GLU A 306 0.53 -12.48 3.16
N GLN A 307 0.62 -13.08 1.97
CA GLN A 307 -0.30 -14.14 1.51
C GLN A 307 0.18 -15.57 1.77
N GLY A 308 1.39 -15.75 2.29
CA GLY A 308 1.96 -17.06 2.58
C GLY A 308 3.47 -17.04 2.77
N CYS A 309 3.95 -17.96 3.62
CA CYS A 309 5.35 -18.09 4.00
C CYS A 309 6.31 -18.34 2.81
N ARG A 310 5.84 -19.02 1.77
CA ARG A 310 6.61 -19.23 0.53
C ARG A 310 6.35 -18.04 -0.40
N LYS A 311 7.39 -17.23 -0.64
CA LYS A 311 7.33 -16.10 -1.60
C LYS A 311 6.96 -16.54 -3.02
N PHE A 312 7.59 -17.61 -3.48
CA PHE A 312 7.44 -18.17 -4.82
C PHE A 312 7.17 -19.70 -4.75
N PRO A 313 5.98 -20.12 -4.30
CA PRO A 313 5.65 -21.54 -4.11
C PRO A 313 5.58 -22.29 -5.45
N PRO A 314 5.61 -23.63 -5.45
CA PRO A 314 5.30 -24.42 -6.64
C PRO A 314 3.98 -24.03 -7.29
N ALA A 315 3.90 -24.04 -8.62
CA ALA A 315 2.70 -23.65 -9.35
C ALA A 315 1.45 -24.49 -8.97
N ALA A 316 1.66 -25.75 -8.60
CA ALA A 316 0.61 -26.66 -8.10
C ALA A 316 -0.04 -26.20 -6.77
N ASP A 317 0.62 -25.33 -5.98
CA ASP A 317 0.05 -24.77 -4.76
C ASP A 317 -0.88 -23.57 -5.05
N LEU A 318 -0.79 -22.94 -6.23
CA LEU A 318 -1.54 -21.71 -6.56
C LEU A 318 -3.08 -21.85 -6.49
N PRO A 319 -3.71 -22.97 -6.90
CA PRO A 319 -5.14 -23.17 -6.71
C PRO A 319 -5.57 -23.15 -5.24
N LYS A 320 -4.69 -23.60 -4.32
CA LYS A 320 -4.92 -23.49 -2.87
C LYS A 320 -4.90 -22.02 -2.45
N TYR A 321 -3.84 -21.29 -2.76
CA TYR A 321 -3.74 -19.86 -2.43
C TYR A 321 -4.94 -19.06 -2.93
N TRP A 322 -5.45 -19.38 -4.12
CA TRP A 322 -6.68 -18.79 -4.64
C TRP A 322 -7.92 -19.06 -3.77
N LEU A 323 -8.15 -20.33 -3.41
CA LEU A 323 -9.29 -20.69 -2.56
C LEU A 323 -9.22 -20.03 -1.17
N GLU A 324 -8.01 -19.86 -0.64
CA GLU A 324 -7.77 -19.21 0.64
C GLU A 324 -7.91 -17.67 0.56
N ASN A 325 -7.62 -17.06 -0.59
CA ASN A 325 -7.61 -15.61 -0.78
C ASN A 325 -8.82 -15.01 -1.52
N LYS A 326 -9.65 -15.78 -2.25
CA LYS A 326 -10.81 -15.25 -2.99
C LYS A 326 -11.76 -14.44 -2.09
N ASN A 327 -12.23 -15.06 -1.00
CA ASN A 327 -13.19 -14.45 -0.09
C ASN A 327 -12.63 -13.21 0.62
N PRO A 328 -11.42 -13.22 1.23
CA PRO A 328 -10.90 -12.02 1.89
C PRO A 328 -10.59 -10.89 0.90
N LEU A 329 -10.19 -11.18 -0.35
CA LEU A 329 -10.03 -10.16 -1.39
C LEU A 329 -11.34 -9.43 -1.72
N LEU A 330 -12.46 -10.15 -1.77
CA LEU A 330 -13.78 -9.56 -2.03
C LEU A 330 -14.31 -8.82 -0.79
N ALA A 331 -14.22 -9.44 0.39
CA ALA A 331 -14.66 -8.85 1.66
C ALA A 331 -13.93 -7.56 2.02
N PHE A 332 -12.61 -7.51 1.78
CA PHE A 332 -11.80 -6.31 1.96
C PHE A 332 -12.15 -5.22 0.93
N LEU A 333 -12.32 -5.59 -0.34
CA LEU A 333 -12.70 -4.64 -1.40
C LEU A 333 -14.04 -3.96 -1.07
N ASP A 334 -15.01 -4.70 -0.51
CA ASP A 334 -16.30 -4.15 -0.11
C ASP A 334 -16.22 -3.11 1.03
N GLN A 335 -15.16 -3.12 1.85
CA GLN A 335 -14.97 -2.12 2.91
C GLN A 335 -14.81 -0.69 2.36
N VAL A 336 -14.49 -0.54 1.06
CA VAL A 336 -14.49 0.77 0.37
C VAL A 336 -15.86 1.46 0.40
N HIS A 337 -16.92 0.74 0.76
CA HIS A 337 -18.28 1.24 0.91
C HIS A 337 -18.67 1.62 2.35
N LYS A 338 -17.78 1.57 3.34
CA LYS A 338 -18.09 1.88 4.76
C LYS A 338 -17.80 3.36 5.12
N GLY A 339 -18.22 3.78 6.32
CA GLY A 339 -17.99 5.13 6.85
C GLY A 339 -18.97 6.19 6.35
N VAL A 340 -18.46 7.34 5.89
CA VAL A 340 -19.28 8.43 5.32
C VAL A 340 -18.80 8.82 3.92
N LYS A 341 -19.72 9.25 3.05
CA LYS A 341 -19.40 9.80 1.72
C LYS A 341 -20.34 10.91 1.33
N GLY A 342 -20.02 11.70 0.32
CA GLY A 342 -20.92 12.75 -0.16
C GLY A 342 -20.27 13.70 -1.15
N VAL A 343 -20.95 14.80 -1.43
CA VAL A 343 -20.49 15.86 -2.33
C VAL A 343 -20.48 17.21 -1.60
N VAL A 344 -19.40 17.97 -1.77
CA VAL A 344 -19.27 19.37 -1.35
C VAL A 344 -19.47 20.26 -2.57
N LYS A 345 -20.46 21.15 -2.48
CA LYS A 345 -20.79 22.14 -3.50
C LYS A 345 -20.76 23.56 -2.92
N ASP A 346 -20.73 24.57 -3.78
CA ASP A 346 -21.02 25.95 -3.39
C ASP A 346 -22.51 26.29 -3.54
N GLU A 347 -22.88 27.50 -3.14
CA GLU A 347 -24.27 28.02 -3.23
C GLU A 347 -24.80 28.11 -4.67
N SER A 348 -23.93 28.07 -5.69
CA SER A 348 -24.32 27.98 -7.11
C SER A 348 -24.42 26.54 -7.64
N GLY A 349 -24.27 25.55 -6.76
CA GLY A 349 -24.35 24.13 -7.09
C GLY A 349 -23.08 23.54 -7.74
N GLN A 350 -22.02 24.35 -7.87
CA GLN A 350 -20.74 23.95 -8.46
C GLN A 350 -19.91 23.10 -7.48
N PRO A 351 -19.18 22.08 -7.94
CA PRO A 351 -18.37 21.22 -7.09
C PRO A 351 -17.18 21.98 -6.49
N VAL A 352 -16.92 21.79 -5.20
CA VAL A 352 -15.76 22.39 -4.51
C VAL A 352 -14.63 21.35 -4.45
N LYS A 353 -13.76 21.35 -5.46
CA LYS A 353 -12.56 20.50 -5.52
C LYS A 353 -11.56 20.83 -4.40
N GLY A 354 -11.01 19.79 -3.76
CA GLY A 354 -9.97 19.94 -2.73
C GLY A 354 -10.45 20.52 -1.40
N ALA A 355 -11.76 20.58 -1.16
CA ALA A 355 -12.32 20.87 0.15
C ALA A 355 -11.86 19.78 1.14
N LYS A 356 -11.47 20.19 2.36
CA LYS A 356 -11.12 19.28 3.45
C LYS A 356 -12.38 18.77 4.12
N ILE A 357 -12.40 17.47 4.40
CA ILE A 357 -13.38 16.81 5.25
C ILE A 357 -12.63 16.34 6.51
N SER A 358 -12.94 17.00 7.62
CA SER A 358 -12.34 16.76 8.93
C SER A 358 -13.35 16.04 9.82
N ILE A 359 -12.89 15.04 10.56
CA ILE A 359 -13.68 14.38 11.60
C ILE A 359 -13.19 14.90 12.95
N LYS A 360 -14.11 15.38 13.79
CA LYS A 360 -13.77 15.91 15.12
C LYS A 360 -12.93 14.89 15.91
N ASN A 361 -11.87 15.39 16.56
CA ASN A 361 -10.88 14.63 17.32
C ASN A 361 -9.99 13.65 16.51
N LYS A 362 -10.13 13.55 15.18
CA LYS A 362 -9.19 12.79 14.32
C LYS A 362 -8.26 13.74 13.57
N ARG A 363 -6.96 13.40 13.55
CA ARG A 363 -5.90 14.24 12.94
C ARG A 363 -5.83 14.12 11.42
N LYS A 364 -6.46 13.09 10.82
CA LYS A 364 -6.45 12.85 9.37
C LYS A 364 -7.66 13.50 8.70
N ASP A 365 -7.39 14.53 7.90
CA ASP A 365 -8.33 15.04 6.89
C ASP A 365 -8.32 14.13 5.64
N VAL A 366 -9.47 14.05 4.95
CA VAL A 366 -9.51 13.67 3.53
C VAL A 366 -9.94 14.87 2.67
N LYS A 367 -9.70 14.83 1.36
CA LYS A 367 -10.03 15.92 0.43
C LYS A 367 -11.04 15.48 -0.62
N THR A 368 -11.89 16.39 -1.08
CA THR A 368 -12.78 16.15 -2.21
C THR A 368 -12.01 16.02 -3.54
N ALA A 369 -12.53 15.17 -4.42
CA ALA A 369 -12.05 14.98 -5.79
C ALA A 369 -12.47 16.15 -6.71
N VAL A 370 -12.27 15.99 -8.02
CA VAL A 370 -12.57 17.05 -9.01
C VAL A 370 -14.05 17.41 -9.03
N ASP A 371 -14.94 16.42 -8.92
CA ASP A 371 -16.40 16.59 -8.92
C ASP A 371 -16.96 16.94 -7.51
N GLY A 372 -16.09 17.33 -6.58
CA GLY A 372 -16.45 17.77 -5.24
C GLY A 372 -16.84 16.65 -4.28
N ASP A 373 -16.78 15.39 -4.72
CA ASP A 373 -17.13 14.22 -3.94
C ASP A 373 -15.98 13.66 -3.10
N TYR A 374 -16.34 12.94 -2.05
CA TYR A 374 -15.40 12.39 -1.08
C TYR A 374 -15.93 11.10 -0.44
N TRP A 375 -15.00 10.35 0.13
CA TRP A 375 -15.24 9.16 0.96
C TRP A 375 -14.30 9.22 2.16
N ARG A 376 -14.81 8.84 3.34
CA ARG A 376 -14.07 8.83 4.59
C ARG A 376 -14.46 7.58 5.36
N LEU A 377 -13.57 6.58 5.33
CA LEU A 377 -13.74 5.33 6.08
C LEU A 377 -13.77 5.62 7.57
N LEU A 378 -14.75 5.04 8.26
CA LEU A 378 -15.00 5.16 9.70
C LEU A 378 -15.70 3.89 10.17
N LEU A 379 -15.48 3.51 11.43
CA LEU A 379 -16.26 2.47 12.11
C LEU A 379 -17.69 2.97 12.43
N PRO A 380 -18.62 2.07 12.78
CA PRO A 380 -19.92 2.46 13.31
C PRO A 380 -19.79 3.37 14.55
N GLY A 381 -20.59 4.44 14.60
CA GLY A 381 -20.49 5.48 15.62
C GLY A 381 -21.12 6.81 15.20
N GLU A 382 -21.07 7.81 16.09
CA GLU A 382 -21.55 9.17 15.80
C GLU A 382 -20.39 10.16 15.68
N TYR A 383 -20.41 10.96 14.62
CA TYR A 383 -19.30 11.84 14.25
C TYR A 383 -19.78 13.26 13.92
N ASP A 384 -19.06 14.27 14.43
CA ASP A 384 -19.16 15.66 13.93
C ASP A 384 -18.24 15.78 12.70
N VAL A 385 -18.82 15.81 11.50
CA VAL A 385 -18.13 15.89 10.19
C VAL A 385 -18.10 17.34 9.73
N THR A 386 -16.93 17.90 9.44
CA THR A 386 -16.77 19.29 8.98
C THR A 386 -16.19 19.36 7.58
N ALA A 387 -16.89 20.03 6.67
CA ALA A 387 -16.36 20.43 5.37
C ALA A 387 -15.83 21.86 5.42
N SER A 388 -14.62 22.09 4.89
CA SER A 388 -13.99 23.41 4.81
C SER A 388 -13.20 23.59 3.52
N ALA A 389 -13.15 24.82 3.00
CA ALA A 389 -12.39 25.17 1.80
C ALA A 389 -11.91 26.62 1.87
N ARG A 390 -10.79 26.93 1.21
CA ARG A 390 -10.24 28.30 1.19
C ARG A 390 -11.20 29.24 0.47
N GLY A 391 -11.55 30.37 1.09
CA GLY A 391 -12.53 31.32 0.57
C GLY A 391 -13.99 30.94 0.86
N TYR A 392 -14.24 29.90 1.66
CA TYR A 392 -15.56 29.46 2.07
C TYR A 392 -15.72 29.44 3.59
N ILE A 393 -16.96 29.61 4.06
CA ILE A 393 -17.36 29.40 5.45
C ILE A 393 -17.52 27.89 5.66
N SER A 394 -16.80 27.33 6.63
CA SER A 394 -16.87 25.91 6.99
C SER A 394 -18.28 25.50 7.47
N SER A 395 -18.66 24.25 7.23
CA SER A 395 -19.95 23.70 7.65
C SER A 395 -19.75 22.35 8.35
N THR A 396 -20.38 22.19 9.52
CA THR A 396 -20.35 20.95 10.31
C THR A 396 -21.72 20.28 10.32
N LYS A 397 -21.75 18.95 10.17
CA LYS A 397 -22.94 18.11 10.25
C LYS A 397 -22.67 16.89 11.11
N LYS A 398 -23.68 16.43 11.84
CA LYS A 398 -23.64 15.13 12.51
C LYS A 398 -23.86 14.02 11.50
N ALA A 399 -23.10 12.95 11.62
CA ALA A 399 -23.25 11.72 10.85
C ALA A 399 -23.31 10.53 11.80
N LYS A 400 -24.31 9.67 11.60
CA LYS A 400 -24.38 8.34 12.22
C LYS A 400 -23.85 7.33 11.20
N VAL A 401 -22.79 6.63 11.55
CA VAL A 401 -22.25 5.50 10.78
C VAL A 401 -22.77 4.23 11.42
N GLU A 402 -23.27 3.31 10.60
CA GLU A 402 -23.76 2.00 11.00
C GLU A 402 -22.95 0.93 10.26
N ASP A 403 -23.13 -0.35 10.58
CA ASP A 403 -22.52 -1.45 9.81
C ASP A 403 -23.28 -1.69 8.50
N ALA A 404 -23.27 -0.67 7.65
CA ALA A 404 -24.08 -0.52 6.46
C ALA A 404 -23.28 0.25 5.38
N PRO A 405 -23.81 0.38 4.14
CA PRO A 405 -23.21 1.28 3.15
C PRO A 405 -23.10 2.73 3.66
N ALA A 406 -22.02 3.40 3.27
CA ALA A 406 -21.56 4.66 3.84
C ALA A 406 -22.66 5.73 3.88
N ALA A 407 -22.83 6.36 5.05
CA ALA A 407 -23.84 7.39 5.25
C ALA A 407 -23.58 8.60 4.34
N GLN A 408 -24.61 9.04 3.62
CA GLN A 408 -24.47 10.09 2.61
C GLN A 408 -24.64 11.49 3.23
N ILE A 409 -23.53 12.23 3.34
CA ILE A 409 -23.47 13.56 3.95
C ILE A 409 -22.99 14.58 2.91
N ASN A 410 -23.93 15.31 2.30
CA ASN A 410 -23.58 16.37 1.33
C ASN A 410 -23.43 17.72 2.04
N PHE A 411 -22.54 18.58 1.55
CA PHE A 411 -22.31 19.93 2.06
C PHE A 411 -22.53 20.99 0.99
N VAL A 412 -23.07 22.14 1.40
CA VAL A 412 -23.12 23.37 0.60
C VAL A 412 -22.34 24.42 1.38
N LEU A 413 -21.21 24.87 0.84
CA LEU A 413 -20.34 25.85 1.47
C LEU A 413 -20.63 27.25 0.93
N LYS A 414 -20.79 28.21 1.84
CA LYS A 414 -21.02 29.62 1.48
C LYS A 414 -19.70 30.31 1.19
N LYS A 415 -19.64 31.18 0.18
CA LYS A 415 -18.43 31.98 -0.08
C LYS A 415 -18.26 33.04 1.01
N VAL A 416 -17.01 33.32 1.40
CA VAL A 416 -16.72 34.44 2.30
C VAL A 416 -16.93 35.74 1.53
N ASN A 417 -17.87 36.57 1.96
CA ASN A 417 -18.13 37.87 1.33
C ASN A 417 -16.93 38.80 1.48
N SER A 418 -16.23 39.07 0.38
CA SER A 418 -15.12 40.02 0.29
C SER A 418 -15.52 41.50 0.37
N GLN A 419 -16.77 41.80 0.77
CA GLN A 419 -17.23 43.16 1.04
C GLN A 419 -16.75 43.72 2.39
N TYR A 420 -16.11 42.91 3.24
CA TYR A 420 -15.38 43.42 4.39
C TYR A 420 -14.03 44.03 3.96
N LYS A 421 -14.08 45.27 3.46
CA LYS A 421 -12.91 46.14 3.58
C LYS A 421 -12.57 46.24 5.07
N PRO A 422 -11.31 46.07 5.51
CA PRO A 422 -10.92 46.53 6.83
C PRO A 422 -11.28 48.02 6.90
N HIS A 423 -12.04 48.43 7.91
CA HIS A 423 -12.13 49.85 8.22
C HIS A 423 -10.72 50.35 8.52
N GLU A 424 -10.34 51.48 7.92
CA GLU A 424 -9.12 52.18 8.30
C GLU A 424 -9.14 52.42 9.83
N PRO A 425 -7.99 52.33 10.53
CA PRO A 425 -7.96 52.65 11.95
C PRO A 425 -8.45 54.09 12.13
N HIS A 426 -9.54 54.27 12.88
CA HIS A 426 -10.02 55.61 13.20
C HIS A 426 -8.90 56.40 13.90
N GLN A 427 -8.61 57.56 13.35
CA GLN A 427 -7.54 58.47 13.75
C GLN A 427 -7.82 59.07 15.14
N TYR A 428 -7.51 58.29 16.18
CA TYR A 428 -7.45 58.73 17.59
C TYR A 428 -6.12 58.31 18.21
N ASP A 429 -5.02 58.81 17.65
CA ASP A 429 -3.80 59.12 18.40
C ASP A 429 -2.91 60.09 17.62
N GLN A 430 -3.17 61.39 17.79
CA GLN A 430 -2.29 62.48 17.37
C GLN A 430 -2.15 63.56 18.46
N MET A 431 -2.01 63.13 19.73
CA MET A 431 -1.61 64.02 20.83
C MET A 431 -0.74 63.30 21.88
N ALA A 432 0.46 62.83 21.51
CA ALA A 432 1.60 62.70 22.42
C ALA A 432 2.89 62.14 21.75
N HIS A 433 3.51 62.83 20.80
CA HIS A 433 4.95 62.63 20.51
C HIS A 433 5.59 63.89 19.89
N ALA A 434 5.88 64.87 20.75
CA ALA A 434 6.94 65.86 20.53
C ALA A 434 7.85 65.79 21.77
N GLY A 435 9.01 65.13 21.64
CA GLY A 435 9.89 64.88 22.78
C GLY A 435 10.90 63.75 22.54
N ASP A 436 12.08 64.17 22.09
CA ASP A 436 13.39 63.57 22.35
C ASP A 436 13.89 62.26 21.71
N LYS A 437 15.23 62.25 21.61
CA LYS A 437 16.11 61.35 20.86
C LYS A 437 16.86 60.40 21.82
N PRO A 438 17.54 59.36 21.32
CA PRO A 438 17.97 58.23 22.16
C PRO A 438 19.21 58.54 23.02
N GLY A 439 19.24 57.95 24.21
CA GLY A 439 20.36 58.02 25.16
C GLY A 439 20.66 56.66 25.80
N THR A 440 21.94 56.33 25.85
CA THR A 440 22.54 55.10 26.36
C THR A 440 22.43 54.90 27.89
N GLY A 441 22.30 53.65 28.35
CA GLY A 441 23.18 53.14 29.42
C GLY A 441 22.59 52.45 30.67
N VAL A 442 23.34 51.43 31.11
CA VAL A 442 23.51 50.91 32.49
C VAL A 442 22.47 49.91 33.06
N ILE A 443 23.01 48.78 33.54
CA ILE A 443 22.39 47.77 34.41
C ILE A 443 22.88 48.03 35.85
N PRO A 444 22.04 47.88 36.89
CA PRO A 444 22.34 46.90 37.93
C PRO A 444 21.09 46.10 38.40
N GLY A 445 21.33 44.91 38.95
CA GLY A 445 20.28 44.03 39.49
C GLY A 445 19.98 44.24 40.98
N PRO A 446 19.86 43.15 41.77
CA PRO A 446 18.55 42.68 42.25
C PRO A 446 18.35 42.82 43.77
N LEU A 447 17.12 42.69 44.28
CA LEU A 447 16.86 42.46 45.71
C LEU A 447 15.50 41.78 46.03
N PHE A 448 15.44 41.22 47.23
CA PHE A 448 14.46 40.26 47.76
C PHE A 448 13.17 40.89 48.31
N GLY A 449 12.13 40.07 48.58
CA GLY A 449 11.28 40.30 49.78
C GLY A 449 9.81 39.84 49.76
N ALA A 450 9.57 38.63 50.30
CA ALA A 450 8.37 38.10 50.99
C ALA A 450 7.03 38.87 51.11
N GLY A 451 5.90 38.12 51.12
CA GLY A 451 4.63 38.57 51.74
C GLY A 451 3.36 37.78 51.38
N PHE A 452 2.97 36.77 52.18
CA PHE A 452 1.58 36.26 52.28
C PHE A 452 0.77 37.18 53.22
N PRO A 453 -0.58 37.29 53.08
CA PRO A 453 -1.46 36.43 53.91
C PRO A 453 -2.80 35.98 53.27
N GLU A 454 -3.43 35.00 53.91
CA GLU A 454 -4.76 34.44 53.61
C GLU A 454 -5.94 35.36 53.97
N LYS A 455 -7.15 35.05 53.45
CA LYS A 455 -8.37 35.01 54.28
C LYS A 455 -9.51 34.15 53.71
N ASN A 456 -10.16 33.41 54.63
CA ASN A 456 -11.30 32.50 54.41
C ASN A 456 -12.65 33.21 54.21
N THR A 457 -13.64 32.54 53.58
CA THR A 457 -14.83 31.97 54.28
C THR A 457 -15.74 31.10 53.37
N ARG A 458 -16.37 30.07 53.97
CA ARG A 458 -17.49 29.26 53.44
C ARG A 458 -18.83 29.77 54.03
N PRO A 459 -19.99 29.33 53.50
CA PRO A 459 -20.73 28.19 54.12
C PRO A 459 -21.35 27.23 53.07
N SER A 460 -21.92 26.04 53.30
CA SER A 460 -21.77 24.90 54.26
C SER A 460 -23.15 24.24 54.52
N GLY A 461 -23.29 22.93 54.24
CA GLY A 461 -24.43 22.07 54.66
C GLY A 461 -24.94 21.13 53.55
N GLY A 462 -25.18 19.82 53.76
CA GLY A 462 -24.89 18.95 54.91
C GLY A 462 -25.50 17.53 54.78
N GLY A 463 -24.93 16.54 55.50
CA GLY A 463 -25.47 15.16 55.69
C GLY A 463 -25.27 14.16 54.54
N LEU A 464 -25.06 12.84 54.73
CA LEU A 464 -25.01 11.98 55.93
C LEU A 464 -24.16 10.70 55.66
N ALA A 465 -23.34 10.30 56.67
CA ALA A 465 -23.18 8.94 57.26
C ALA A 465 -22.85 7.67 56.41
N THR A 466 -22.05 6.66 56.84
CA THR A 466 -21.15 6.45 58.02
C THR A 466 -20.26 5.19 57.84
N SER A 467 -19.04 5.20 58.42
CA SER A 467 -18.27 4.06 59.02
C SER A 467 -17.83 2.84 58.15
N SER A 468 -16.70 2.14 58.39
CA SER A 468 -15.81 2.10 59.58
C SER A 468 -14.41 1.50 59.32
N ILE A 469 -13.39 2.05 60.03
CA ILE A 469 -12.23 1.38 60.69
C ILE A 469 -11.13 0.75 59.78
N MET A 470 -9.87 1.26 59.73
CA MET A 470 -8.72 1.18 60.69
C MET A 470 -8.07 -0.23 60.80
N ASN A 471 -6.74 -0.42 60.96
CA ASN A 471 -5.65 0.50 61.34
C ASN A 471 -4.23 0.00 60.89
N GLN A 472 -3.23 0.92 60.87
CA GLN A 472 -1.74 0.86 61.07
C GLN A 472 -0.95 -0.48 61.05
N GLY A 473 0.38 -0.53 60.81
CA GLY A 473 1.49 0.45 60.66
C GLY A 473 2.84 -0.33 60.74
N GLY A 474 4.07 0.21 60.64
CA GLY A 474 4.61 1.54 60.31
C GLY A 474 6.15 1.62 60.54
N GLY A 475 6.85 2.57 59.89
CA GLY A 475 8.17 3.14 60.31
C GLY A 475 9.48 2.40 59.91
N ASN A 476 10.67 3.03 59.89
CA ASN A 476 11.02 4.46 59.99
C ASN A 476 12.51 4.78 59.57
N ALA A 477 12.75 6.00 59.07
CA ALA A 477 13.96 6.89 59.13
C ALA A 477 15.44 6.48 58.80
N GLY A 478 16.18 7.46 58.23
CA GLY A 478 17.66 7.62 58.30
C GLY A 478 18.31 8.12 56.99
N TRP A 479 18.35 9.42 56.63
CA TRP A 479 19.31 10.50 57.03
C TRP A 479 20.81 10.25 56.79
N GLY A 480 21.44 11.11 55.96
CA GLY A 480 22.90 11.23 55.77
C GLY A 480 23.26 12.25 54.66
N ASN A 481 24.16 13.21 54.93
CA ASN A 481 24.59 14.30 54.03
C ASN A 481 26.14 14.42 54.04
N TYR A 482 26.72 15.47 53.41
CA TYR A 482 28.16 15.73 53.13
C TYR A 482 28.70 15.07 51.84
N GLY A 483 29.59 15.66 51.02
CA GLY A 483 30.10 17.04 51.01
C GLY A 483 31.44 17.22 50.24
N ASN A 484 31.45 18.11 49.23
CA ASN A 484 32.58 18.92 48.71
C ASN A 484 33.93 18.33 48.16
N VAL A 485 34.19 18.66 46.88
CA VAL A 485 35.34 19.47 46.36
C VAL A 485 36.75 18.85 46.09
N ALA A 486 37.33 19.29 44.94
CA ALA A 486 38.75 19.56 44.62
C ALA A 486 39.63 18.59 43.76
N THR A 487 39.79 19.00 42.48
CA THR A 487 41.05 19.31 41.74
C THR A 487 42.16 18.29 41.42
N ALA A 488 42.43 18.22 40.10
CA ALA A 488 43.73 18.42 39.42
C ALA A 488 44.84 17.34 39.44
N GLY A 489 45.43 17.15 38.25
CA GLY A 489 46.65 16.37 38.00
C GLY A 489 46.99 16.34 36.50
N ALA A 490 47.80 17.29 36.04
CA ALA A 490 48.36 17.29 34.68
C ALA A 490 49.77 16.66 34.67
N GLY A 491 50.23 16.16 33.53
CA GLY A 491 51.58 15.63 33.36
C GLY A 491 51.95 15.39 31.89
N ASP A 492 52.88 16.19 31.37
CA ASP A 492 53.47 16.06 30.03
C ASP A 492 54.39 14.84 29.89
N GLY A 493 54.62 14.38 28.65
CA GLY A 493 55.43 13.17 28.40
C GLY A 493 55.88 12.93 26.95
N ALA A 494 56.68 13.85 26.40
CA ALA A 494 57.65 13.74 25.30
C ALA A 494 57.57 12.60 24.23
N VAL A 495 57.67 13.03 22.96
CA VAL A 495 57.99 12.23 21.76
C VAL A 495 59.49 11.85 21.74
N PRO A 496 59.88 10.74 21.08
CA PRO A 496 60.94 10.87 20.08
C PRO A 496 60.58 10.21 18.73
N ALA A 497 61.10 10.79 17.64
CA ALA A 497 60.90 10.34 16.27
C ALA A 497 62.19 9.73 15.67
N GLN A 498 62.04 8.74 14.78
CA GLN A 498 63.01 8.20 13.80
C GLN A 498 62.36 6.97 13.11
N THR A 499 62.52 6.66 11.81
CA THR A 499 62.97 7.42 10.63
C THR A 499 62.44 6.74 9.35
N LEU A 500 62.50 7.46 8.22
CA LEU A 500 62.13 7.07 6.85
C LEU A 500 62.66 5.70 6.35
N GLN A 501 61.90 5.03 5.48
CA GLN A 501 62.42 4.45 4.24
C GLN A 501 61.34 4.25 3.16
N ASP A 502 61.77 4.26 1.89
CA ASP A 502 60.95 4.46 0.68
C ASP A 502 60.24 3.20 0.12
N GLY A 503 59.37 3.40 -0.88
CA GLY A 503 58.65 2.34 -1.61
C GLY A 503 59.52 1.53 -2.60
N PRO A 504 58.92 0.68 -3.47
CA PRO A 504 58.23 1.21 -4.65
C PRO A 504 57.02 0.39 -5.18
N THR A 505 56.60 0.72 -6.41
CA THR A 505 55.38 0.39 -7.18
C THR A 505 55.41 -0.89 -8.06
N GLY A 506 54.23 -1.37 -8.48
CA GLY A 506 53.99 -2.43 -9.50
C GLY A 506 53.42 -3.73 -8.92
N MET A 507 52.62 -4.58 -9.57
CA MET A 507 52.10 -4.74 -10.96
C MET A 507 50.86 -5.69 -10.85
N SER A 508 49.67 -5.39 -11.40
CA SER A 508 49.09 -5.75 -12.72
C SER A 508 48.64 -7.23 -12.93
N ASP A 509 47.39 -7.38 -13.43
CA ASP A 509 46.84 -8.47 -14.27
C ASP A 509 46.72 -9.90 -13.67
N GLU A 510 45.87 -10.85 -14.11
CA GLU A 510 44.80 -10.92 -15.13
C GLU A 510 43.90 -12.17 -14.83
N MET A 511 42.67 -12.28 -15.36
CA MET A 511 42.09 -13.57 -15.85
C MET A 511 40.76 -13.41 -16.62
N SER A 512 40.90 -13.02 -17.88
CA SER A 512 40.21 -13.52 -19.09
C SER A 512 38.88 -14.33 -19.03
N ASN A 513 37.88 -13.81 -19.76
CA ASN A 513 36.83 -14.57 -20.47
C ASN A 513 37.39 -15.38 -21.66
N PRO A 514 36.64 -16.37 -22.19
CA PRO A 514 36.70 -16.75 -23.59
C PRO A 514 35.36 -16.55 -24.34
N VAL A 515 35.40 -15.83 -25.46
CA VAL A 515 34.35 -15.83 -26.49
C VAL A 515 34.95 -16.40 -27.78
N GLY A 516 34.31 -17.41 -28.36
CA GLY A 516 34.71 -17.98 -29.65
C GLY A 516 33.91 -17.39 -30.80
N HIS A 517 34.57 -16.75 -31.76
CA HIS A 517 34.00 -16.39 -33.06
C HIS A 517 34.30 -17.45 -34.12
N LEU A 518 33.38 -17.63 -35.05
CA LEU A 518 33.59 -18.27 -36.34
C LEU A 518 32.81 -17.47 -37.40
N GLU A 519 33.51 -16.92 -38.38
CA GLU A 519 32.94 -16.24 -39.54
C GLU A 519 33.00 -17.12 -40.79
N THR A 520 31.97 -17.03 -41.64
CA THR A 520 32.11 -16.87 -43.11
C THR A 520 30.83 -16.25 -43.67
N GLY A 521 30.97 -15.29 -44.60
CA GLY A 521 29.93 -14.46 -45.25
C GLY A 521 28.83 -15.18 -46.05
N ILE A 522 28.00 -14.51 -46.86
CA ILE A 522 28.36 -13.52 -47.90
C ILE A 522 27.15 -12.62 -48.31
N ASP A 523 27.46 -11.35 -48.59
CA ASP A 523 26.83 -10.30 -49.45
C ASP A 523 25.42 -9.64 -49.28
N SER A 524 25.45 -8.36 -49.69
CA SER A 524 24.43 -7.52 -50.35
C SER A 524 23.34 -6.79 -49.53
N SER A 525 23.55 -5.47 -49.40
CA SER A 525 22.49 -4.44 -49.28
C SER A 525 22.13 -3.89 -50.68
N PRO A 526 21.04 -3.11 -50.87
CA PRO A 526 21.19 -1.66 -50.66
C PRO A 526 19.95 -0.89 -50.12
N ASN A 527 20.25 0.33 -49.66
CA ASN A 527 19.40 1.40 -49.11
C ASN A 527 18.08 1.77 -49.84
N VAL A 528 17.04 2.09 -49.05
CA VAL A 528 16.11 3.26 -49.08
C VAL A 528 15.53 3.37 -47.64
N GLY A 529 15.17 4.51 -46.99
CA GLY A 529 15.17 5.95 -47.31
C GLY A 529 14.82 6.78 -46.03
N ILE A 530 14.55 8.09 -46.13
CA ILE A 530 14.44 9.02 -44.96
C ILE A 530 13.28 10.05 -45.09
N LEU A 531 12.60 10.40 -43.96
CA LEU A 531 11.62 11.50 -43.70
C LEU A 531 10.18 11.39 -44.30
N PRO A 532 9.16 12.19 -43.87
CA PRO A 532 8.71 12.45 -42.47
C PRO A 532 7.17 12.55 -42.25
N SER A 533 6.75 12.64 -40.97
CA SER A 533 5.55 13.31 -40.40
C SER A 533 4.16 13.26 -41.08
N ALA A 534 3.15 12.81 -40.31
CA ALA A 534 1.77 13.32 -40.42
C ALA A 534 1.07 13.38 -39.04
N ARG A 535 0.38 14.51 -38.78
CA ARG A 535 -0.45 14.82 -37.61
C ARG A 535 -1.90 14.92 -38.10
N ILE A 536 -2.86 14.27 -37.44
CA ILE A 536 -4.30 14.50 -37.67
C ILE A 536 -5.02 14.63 -36.33
N GLU A 537 -5.81 15.70 -36.22
CA GLU A 537 -6.77 15.99 -35.16
C GLU A 537 -8.19 15.66 -35.63
N ASP A 538 -9.08 15.41 -34.67
CA ASP A 538 -10.55 15.57 -34.69
C ASP A 538 -11.44 15.03 -35.84
N GLY A 539 -12.55 14.38 -35.45
CA GLY A 539 -13.59 13.95 -36.38
C GLY A 539 -14.73 13.16 -35.73
N LEU A 540 -15.70 13.86 -35.13
CA LEU A 540 -17.02 13.29 -34.79
C LEU A 540 -17.79 12.89 -36.05
N ILE A 541 -18.58 11.81 -36.02
CA ILE A 541 -19.87 11.67 -36.72
C ILE A 541 -20.71 10.52 -36.12
N SER A 542 -22.01 10.55 -36.40
CA SER A 542 -23.11 10.03 -35.59
C SER A 542 -23.68 8.65 -36.00
N ASN A 543 -24.41 8.05 -35.05
CA ASN A 543 -25.67 7.31 -35.20
C ASN A 543 -25.88 6.35 -36.38
N TYR A 544 -26.19 5.10 -36.04
CA TYR A 544 -27.20 4.32 -36.78
C TYR A 544 -28.11 3.57 -35.80
N GLN A 545 -29.43 3.71 -35.99
CA GLN A 545 -30.44 2.86 -35.35
C GLN A 545 -30.75 1.67 -36.25
N SER A 546 -31.09 0.53 -35.64
CA SER A 546 -32.04 -0.41 -36.24
C SER A 546 -32.78 -1.17 -35.14
N GLU A 547 -34.06 -0.89 -34.98
CA GLU A 547 -34.97 -1.74 -34.22
C GLU A 547 -35.28 -3.02 -35.02
N THR A 548 -35.56 -4.12 -34.32
CA THR A 548 -36.48 -5.16 -34.81
C THR A 548 -36.98 -5.98 -33.63
N THR A 549 -38.22 -6.45 -33.72
CA THR A 549 -39.06 -6.76 -32.55
C THR A 549 -39.58 -8.19 -32.54
N LEU A 550 -39.44 -8.86 -31.38
CA LEU A 550 -40.36 -9.88 -30.84
C LEU A 550 -40.47 -11.23 -31.62
N PRO A 551 -41.08 -12.31 -31.05
CA PRO A 551 -41.90 -12.38 -29.83
C PRO A 551 -41.48 -13.40 -28.75
N LYS A 552 -42.25 -13.37 -27.65
CA LYS A 552 -42.18 -14.23 -26.46
C LYS A 552 -42.73 -15.64 -26.72
N LEU A 553 -42.35 -16.62 -25.90
CA LEU A 553 -43.19 -17.77 -25.55
C LEU A 553 -43.12 -18.06 -24.03
N ASN A 554 -44.21 -18.58 -23.45
CA ASN A 554 -44.39 -18.77 -22.00
C ASN A 554 -44.23 -20.24 -21.56
N SER A 555 -43.86 -20.43 -20.29
CA SER A 555 -44.31 -21.44 -19.31
C SER A 555 -44.60 -22.91 -19.70
N MET A 556 -44.00 -23.85 -18.95
CA MET A 556 -44.64 -24.97 -18.20
C MET A 556 -43.51 -25.77 -17.49
N THR A 557 -43.47 -25.87 -16.16
CA THR A 557 -44.07 -26.93 -15.29
C THR A 557 -43.77 -28.38 -15.70
N GLY A 558 -43.11 -29.14 -14.82
CA GLY A 558 -42.95 -30.59 -14.95
C GLY A 558 -42.01 -31.17 -13.87
N ILE A 559 -42.48 -32.16 -13.14
CA ILE A 559 -41.74 -32.91 -12.10
C ILE A 559 -41.24 -34.21 -12.72
N ASP A 560 -40.07 -34.71 -12.33
CA ASP A 560 -39.91 -36.14 -12.02
C ASP A 560 -38.62 -36.44 -11.23
N ALA A 561 -38.64 -37.56 -10.50
CA ALA A 561 -37.63 -37.96 -9.52
C ALA A 561 -36.99 -39.32 -9.87
N MET A 562 -35.78 -39.55 -9.34
CA MET A 562 -35.03 -40.81 -9.13
C MET A 562 -33.53 -40.43 -9.10
N GLY A 563 -32.62 -41.02 -8.31
CA GLY A 563 -32.75 -42.10 -7.33
C GLY A 563 -31.39 -42.82 -7.19
N SER A 564 -30.81 -42.83 -5.99
CA SER A 564 -29.73 -43.74 -5.52
C SER A 564 -28.45 -43.93 -6.37
N ASN A 565 -27.27 -43.59 -5.82
CA ASN A 565 -26.47 -44.59 -5.09
C ASN A 565 -25.22 -44.04 -4.37
N SER A 566 -24.76 -44.81 -3.38
CA SER A 566 -23.69 -44.56 -2.41
C SER A 566 -22.28 -44.92 -2.89
N VAL A 567 -21.25 -44.26 -2.36
CA VAL A 567 -19.91 -44.85 -2.11
C VAL A 567 -19.35 -44.34 -0.75
N GLU A 568 -18.58 -45.22 -0.12
CA GLU A 568 -18.21 -45.38 1.28
C GLU A 568 -17.30 -44.31 1.92
N ARG A 569 -17.32 -44.26 3.26
CA ARG A 569 -16.24 -43.69 4.09
C ARG A 569 -15.19 -44.76 4.36
N PHE A 570 -13.91 -44.43 4.21
CA PHE A 570 -12.83 -45.12 4.93
C PHE A 570 -12.22 -44.17 5.97
N THR A 571 -12.19 -44.63 7.22
CA THR A 571 -11.48 -43.98 8.33
C THR A 571 -10.24 -44.79 8.68
N THR A 572 -9.08 -44.15 8.73
CA THR A 572 -7.87 -44.72 9.35
C THR A 572 -7.42 -43.84 10.51
N THR A 573 -7.50 -44.42 11.70
CA THR A 573 -6.87 -43.91 12.92
C THR A 573 -5.36 -44.17 12.88
N ASN A 574 -4.56 -43.27 13.44
CA ASN A 574 -3.28 -43.68 14.05
C ASN A 574 -2.88 -42.75 15.21
N GLN A 575 -2.15 -43.33 16.17
CA GLN A 575 -1.96 -42.77 17.52
C GLN A 575 -0.58 -42.11 17.73
N ALA A 576 -0.58 -41.17 18.68
CA ALA A 576 0.44 -40.87 19.70
C ALA A 576 1.94 -41.18 19.48
N SER A 577 2.75 -40.15 19.74
CA SER A 577 4.18 -40.23 20.07
C SER A 577 4.45 -40.84 21.45
N PRO A 578 5.71 -41.19 21.74
CA PRO A 578 6.30 -40.96 23.06
C PRO A 578 7.46 -39.95 23.02
N ALA A 579 7.80 -39.40 24.18
CA ALA A 579 8.70 -38.26 24.36
C ALA A 579 10.20 -38.62 24.41
N MET A 580 11.06 -37.60 24.28
CA MET A 580 12.44 -37.64 24.75
C MET A 580 12.69 -36.59 25.85
N GLN A 581 13.58 -36.93 26.78
CA GLN A 581 13.95 -36.12 27.94
C GLN A 581 14.91 -34.98 27.58
N GLY A 582 15.02 -33.98 28.45
CA GLY A 582 15.77 -32.76 28.20
C GLY A 582 17.29 -32.89 28.34
N GLY A 583 17.99 -31.93 27.76
CA GLY A 583 19.40 -31.63 27.99
C GLY A 583 19.60 -30.13 27.88
N SER A 584 20.11 -29.49 28.94
CA SER A 584 20.49 -28.08 28.94
C SER A 584 21.84 -27.92 28.24
N LEU A 585 21.91 -27.08 27.21
CA LEU A 585 23.16 -26.56 26.67
C LEU A 585 23.00 -25.07 26.30
N ASP A 586 24.12 -24.36 26.38
CA ASP A 586 24.14 -22.93 26.66
C ASP A 586 23.73 -22.00 25.52
N SER A 587 23.43 -20.76 25.94
CA SER A 587 23.07 -19.64 25.08
C SER A 587 24.16 -19.30 24.05
N ILE A 588 23.93 -19.69 22.80
CA ILE A 588 24.52 -19.02 21.63
C ILE A 588 23.41 -18.23 20.96
N ALA A 589 23.43 -16.91 21.14
CA ALA A 589 22.49 -16.01 20.49
C ALA A 589 22.83 -15.92 18.98
N MET A 590 22.17 -16.76 18.17
CA MET A 590 22.17 -16.59 16.72
C MET A 590 21.23 -15.45 16.35
N SER A 591 21.82 -14.30 16.03
CA SER A 591 21.11 -13.13 15.51
C SER A 591 20.38 -13.46 14.20
N SER A 592 19.11 -13.09 14.12
CA SER A 592 18.30 -13.19 12.91
C SER A 592 18.90 -12.35 11.77
N PRO A 593 18.89 -12.80 10.50
CA PRO A 593 19.42 -12.04 9.35
C PRO A 593 18.67 -10.72 9.07
N TYR A 594 17.53 -10.47 9.73
CA TYR A 594 16.85 -9.18 9.70
C TYR A 594 17.50 -8.13 10.62
N GLU A 595 18.29 -8.54 11.64
CA GLU A 595 18.97 -7.59 12.53
C GLU A 595 20.29 -7.06 11.95
N SER A 596 21.08 -7.88 11.23
CA SER A 596 22.39 -7.47 10.71
C SER A 596 22.23 -6.32 9.71
N ASN A 597 21.37 -6.48 8.71
CA ASN A 597 21.23 -5.52 7.62
C ASN A 597 20.57 -4.20 8.07
N ALA A 598 19.78 -4.23 9.16
CA ALA A 598 19.22 -3.02 9.77
C ALA A 598 20.28 -2.29 10.62
N ARG A 599 21.08 -3.02 11.43
CA ARG A 599 22.16 -2.42 12.23
C ARG A 599 23.27 -1.86 11.34
N ASP A 600 23.78 -2.62 10.38
CA ASP A 600 24.89 -2.18 9.52
C ASP A 600 24.54 -0.92 8.70
N TYR A 601 23.27 -0.76 8.30
CA TYR A 601 22.79 0.44 7.61
C TYR A 601 22.62 1.65 8.56
N LEU A 602 22.17 1.43 9.80
CA LEU A 602 22.00 2.50 10.79
C LEU A 602 23.33 2.94 11.40
N ASP A 603 24.24 2.02 11.73
CA ASP A 603 25.58 2.31 12.26
C ASP A 603 26.44 3.03 11.20
N GLY A 604 26.30 2.68 9.93
CA GLY A 604 26.87 3.44 8.81
C GLY A 604 26.42 4.90 8.77
N GLN A 605 25.17 5.20 9.12
CA GLN A 605 24.66 6.57 9.16
C GLN A 605 25.01 7.33 10.46
N TYR A 606 25.10 6.65 11.61
CA TYR A 606 25.61 7.26 12.84
C TYR A 606 27.08 7.65 12.72
N SER A 607 27.91 6.82 12.08
CA SER A 607 29.30 7.14 11.76
C SER A 607 29.43 8.37 10.87
N ALA A 608 28.63 8.45 9.79
CA ALA A 608 28.61 9.61 8.89
C ALA A 608 28.20 10.93 9.58
N ARG A 609 27.29 10.87 10.56
CA ARG A 609 26.85 12.05 11.33
C ARG A 609 27.96 12.61 12.23
N ASN A 610 28.76 11.75 12.86
CA ASN A 610 29.85 12.18 13.72
C ASN A 610 31.05 12.73 12.91
N ALA A 611 31.29 12.22 11.70
CA ALA A 611 32.33 12.75 10.81
C ALA A 611 32.04 14.20 10.33
N GLN A 612 30.77 14.58 10.16
CA GLN A 612 30.38 15.94 9.74
C GLN A 612 30.22 16.96 10.88
N LEU A 613 30.24 16.52 12.15
CA LEU A 613 30.18 17.41 13.32
C LEU A 613 31.56 17.63 13.98
N GLY A 614 32.61 16.99 13.46
CA GLY A 614 33.99 17.08 13.96
C GLY A 614 34.93 17.98 13.15
N MET A 615 34.43 18.73 12.16
CA MET A 615 35.19 19.74 11.41
C MET A 615 34.54 21.11 11.57
N GLY A 616 34.93 21.83 12.62
CA GLY A 616 34.56 23.21 12.94
C GLY A 616 35.70 23.89 13.69
#